data_AF-A0A8B2NWI8-F1
#
_entry.id   AF-A0A8B2NWI8-F1
#
_cell.length_a   1.000
_cell.length_b   1.000
_cell.length_c   1.000
_cell.angle_alpha   90.00
_cell.angle_beta   90.00
_cell.angle_gamma   90.00
#
_symmetry.space_group_name_H-M   'P 1'
#
loop_
_entity.id
_entity.type
_entity.pdbx_description
1 polymer ?
#
loop_
_entity_poly.entity_id
_entity_poly.type
_entity_poly.pdbx_seq_one_letter_code
_entity_poly.pdbx_strand_id
1 'polypeptide(L)'
;MSKFPSVLSAALVLAVTPSLAQDMPRAFRMCTACHAVGDGAANKIGPHLNGVVGRPAGGVEGFKYSPAMAEKGGEGVVWTPEALETFLRNPRQIVPGTKMAFAGLKQDADVSAVIGYLASYSETGGNGAGDQDASATSDGATPAVTPAAAPRSGVVTQTRVGGVYRLGRAATANEIAAWDVDVRPDGAGLPEGSGSVSDGDALFQEQCAVCHGVFAEGVDRWPVLAGGQDTLTDDRPEKTIGSYWPYLSTVYDYIRRAMPYGNAHSLSDDDVYALTAYLLYMNDVVTEEDFVLSKENFTEIRLPNEDNFIDDTRPEEPQYHSTGEPCMQDCIPGTARVVMRARILDVTPGSVEDDGLGAGAVE
;
A
#
# COMPACT_ATOMS: atom_id res chain seq x y z
N MET A 1 57.18 30.22 -42.37
CA MET A 1 56.60 29.40 -41.29
C MET A 1 56.01 30.35 -40.24
N SER A 2 54.82 30.01 -39.71
CA SER A 2 54.20 30.34 -38.40
C SER A 2 54.87 31.39 -37.46
N LYS A 3 54.15 32.20 -36.67
CA LYS A 3 52.99 31.85 -35.80
C LYS A 3 51.99 33.00 -35.61
N PHE A 4 50.78 32.65 -35.16
CA PHE A 4 49.69 33.55 -34.75
C PHE A 4 49.92 34.19 -33.35
N PRO A 5 49.25 35.32 -33.02
CA PRO A 5 49.23 35.89 -31.67
C PRO A 5 48.41 35.03 -30.69
N SER A 6 48.69 35.20 -29.39
CA SER A 6 48.06 34.44 -28.30
C SER A 6 46.77 35.11 -27.80
N VAL A 7 45.79 34.30 -27.39
CA VAL A 7 44.55 34.75 -26.71
C VAL A 7 44.53 34.14 -25.31
N LEU A 8 44.30 34.98 -24.30
CA LEU A 8 44.18 34.55 -22.91
C LEU A 8 42.74 34.09 -22.62
N SER A 9 42.58 32.84 -22.19
CA SER A 9 41.31 32.33 -21.62
C SER A 9 41.34 32.44 -20.10
N ALA A 10 40.36 33.13 -19.52
CA ALA A 10 40.14 33.13 -18.07
C ALA A 10 39.20 31.99 -17.69
N ALA A 11 39.65 31.08 -16.81
CA ALA A 11 38.84 29.98 -16.31
C ALA A 11 38.03 30.43 -15.09
N LEU A 12 36.70 30.38 -15.20
CA LEU A 12 35.78 30.62 -14.08
C LEU A 12 35.57 29.31 -13.32
N VAL A 13 36.07 29.23 -12.08
CA VAL A 13 35.84 28.08 -11.19
C VAL A 13 34.54 28.32 -10.41
N LEU A 14 33.50 27.53 -10.71
CA LEU A 14 32.33 27.46 -9.84
C LEU A 14 32.66 26.59 -8.62
N ALA A 15 32.53 27.16 -7.43
CA ALA A 15 32.53 26.39 -6.20
C ALA A 15 31.15 25.75 -5.99
N VAL A 16 31.07 24.42 -6.03
CA VAL A 16 29.85 23.68 -5.68
C VAL A 16 29.79 23.52 -4.17
N THR A 17 28.84 24.19 -3.53
CA THR A 17 28.48 23.92 -2.13
C THR A 17 27.56 22.71 -2.08
N PRO A 18 27.87 21.64 -1.33
CA PRO A 18 26.96 20.51 -1.18
C PRO A 18 25.72 20.94 -0.38
N SER A 19 24.53 20.71 -0.95
CA SER A 19 23.27 20.84 -0.22
C SER A 19 23.12 19.64 0.71
N LEU A 20 23.20 19.83 2.02
CA LEU A 20 23.07 18.75 3.00
C LEU A 20 21.59 18.45 3.30
N ALA A 21 20.91 17.92 2.28
CA ALA A 21 19.83 16.98 2.43
C ALA A 21 20.16 15.83 1.47
N GLN A 22 20.41 14.62 1.99
CA GLN A 22 20.53 13.44 1.13
C GLN A 22 19.16 13.11 0.55
N ASP A 23 19.10 12.79 -0.74
CA ASP A 23 17.86 12.34 -1.38
C ASP A 23 17.31 11.11 -0.64
N MET A 24 15.99 11.10 -0.39
CA MET A 24 15.33 10.03 0.34
C MET A 24 15.49 8.69 -0.39
N PRO A 25 16.15 7.68 0.19
CA PRO A 25 16.40 6.42 -0.49
C PRO A 25 15.09 5.65 -0.72
N ARG A 26 15.03 4.84 -1.80
CA ARG A 26 13.81 4.11 -2.21
C ARG A 26 13.20 3.33 -1.05
N ALA A 27 14.01 2.60 -0.28
CA ALA A 27 13.57 1.83 0.88
C ALA A 27 12.93 2.67 2.01
N PHE A 28 13.30 3.94 2.20
CA PHE A 28 12.67 4.78 3.22
C PHE A 28 11.21 5.13 2.90
N ARG A 29 10.78 5.03 1.63
CA ARG A 29 9.39 5.31 1.24
C ARG A 29 8.39 4.49 2.08
N MET A 30 8.71 3.22 2.34
CA MET A 30 7.93 2.33 3.22
C MET A 30 7.73 2.90 4.64
N CYS A 31 8.71 3.62 5.17
CA CYS A 31 8.62 4.25 6.50
C CYS A 31 7.67 5.46 6.51
N THR A 32 7.52 6.17 5.40
CA THR A 32 6.77 7.45 5.34
C THR A 32 5.27 7.32 5.61
N ALA A 33 4.68 6.14 5.33
CA ALA A 33 3.29 5.85 5.64
C ALA A 33 3.01 5.91 7.15
N CYS A 34 3.92 5.36 7.97
CA CYS A 34 3.76 5.31 9.42
C CYS A 34 4.49 6.42 10.18
N HIS A 35 5.55 7.01 9.63
CA HIS A 35 6.46 7.93 10.35
C HIS A 35 6.58 9.30 9.68
N ALA A 36 7.16 10.26 10.41
CA ALA A 36 7.56 11.57 9.90
C ALA A 36 9.03 11.83 10.21
N VAL A 37 9.71 12.55 9.31
CA VAL A 37 11.11 12.99 9.46
C VAL A 37 11.29 14.34 8.76
N GLY A 38 12.24 15.17 9.21
CA GLY A 38 12.45 16.54 8.72
C GLY A 38 11.71 17.61 9.55
N ASP A 39 11.67 18.84 9.04
CA ASP A 39 11.10 19.98 9.75
C ASP A 39 9.61 19.80 10.05
N GLY A 40 9.20 20.06 11.29
CA GLY A 40 7.81 19.89 11.74
C GLY A 40 7.34 18.43 11.86
N ALA A 41 8.24 17.44 11.81
CA ALA A 41 7.90 16.03 11.93
C ALA A 41 7.15 15.71 13.24
N ALA A 42 5.88 15.28 13.11
CA ALA A 42 5.01 14.92 14.21
C ALA A 42 4.76 13.40 14.30
N ASN A 43 4.29 12.95 15.47
CA ASN A 43 3.86 11.57 15.67
C ASN A 43 2.64 11.25 14.80
N LYS A 44 2.68 10.09 14.11
CA LYS A 44 1.60 9.53 13.28
C LYS A 44 1.18 8.16 13.88
N ILE A 45 1.03 7.14 13.03
CA ILE A 45 0.87 5.72 13.40
C ILE A 45 2.10 5.23 14.19
N GLY A 46 3.29 5.68 13.79
CA GLY A 46 4.55 5.56 14.52
C GLY A 46 5.06 6.92 15.02
N PRO A 47 6.08 6.93 15.91
CA PRO A 47 6.71 8.16 16.40
C PRO A 47 7.52 8.86 15.30
N HIS A 48 7.82 10.15 15.48
CA HIS A 48 8.74 10.87 14.59
C HIS A 48 10.18 10.31 14.68
N LEU A 49 10.91 10.40 13.57
CA LEU A 49 12.25 9.81 13.43
C LEU A 49 13.41 10.82 13.45
N ASN A 50 13.14 12.13 13.55
CA ASN A 50 14.17 13.12 13.91
C ASN A 50 14.81 12.72 15.24
N GLY A 51 16.13 12.79 15.34
CA GLY A 51 16.87 12.37 16.53
C GLY A 51 16.62 10.91 16.91
N VAL A 52 16.46 10.00 15.95
CA VAL A 52 16.31 8.57 16.26
C VAL A 52 17.66 7.92 16.54
N VAL A 53 18.72 8.25 15.78
CA VAL A 53 20.05 7.70 16.03
C VAL A 53 20.60 8.30 17.33
N GLY A 54 21.03 7.45 18.27
CA GLY A 54 21.50 7.85 19.59
C GLY A 54 20.39 8.09 20.64
N ARG A 55 19.11 7.96 20.29
CA ARG A 55 17.99 8.11 21.24
C ARG A 55 17.59 6.76 21.88
N PRO A 56 17.14 6.74 23.15
CA PRO A 56 16.55 5.55 23.76
C PRO A 56 15.36 4.97 22.98
N ALA A 57 15.25 3.64 22.99
CA ALA A 57 14.04 2.93 22.60
C ALA A 57 12.85 3.41 23.45
N GLY A 58 11.66 3.48 22.86
CA GLY A 58 10.48 4.03 23.56
C GLY A 58 10.55 5.53 23.92
N GLY A 59 11.59 6.27 23.52
CA GLY A 59 11.92 7.59 24.08
C GLY A 59 11.23 8.83 23.48
N VAL A 60 10.20 8.71 22.63
CA VAL A 60 9.48 9.89 22.09
C VAL A 60 8.29 10.26 22.96
N GLU A 61 8.30 11.49 23.48
CA GLU A 61 7.22 12.04 24.28
C GLU A 61 5.89 12.09 23.49
N GLY A 62 4.77 11.86 24.20
CA GLY A 62 3.42 11.84 23.63
C GLY A 62 3.10 10.62 22.74
N PHE A 63 4.04 9.73 22.44
CA PHE A 63 3.76 8.51 21.65
C PHE A 63 3.44 7.28 22.51
N LYS A 64 2.34 6.58 22.21
CA LYS A 64 1.90 5.39 22.96
C LYS A 64 2.48 4.09 22.37
N TYR A 65 3.73 3.80 22.74
CA TYR A 65 4.47 2.57 22.40
C TYR A 65 3.74 1.25 22.77
N SER A 66 4.28 0.11 22.33
CA SER A 66 3.87 -1.20 22.87
C SER A 66 4.56 -1.44 24.23
N PRO A 67 4.03 -2.34 25.09
CA PRO A 67 4.69 -2.70 26.34
C PRO A 67 6.15 -3.13 26.13
N ALA A 68 6.39 -4.07 25.20
CA ALA A 68 7.74 -4.56 24.89
C ALA A 68 8.70 -3.48 24.38
N MET A 69 8.24 -2.48 23.63
CA MET A 69 9.10 -1.38 23.17
C MET A 69 9.39 -0.37 24.29
N ALA A 70 8.45 -0.15 25.20
CA ALA A 70 8.69 0.65 26.41
C ALA A 70 9.62 -0.05 27.40
N GLU A 71 9.49 -1.38 27.54
CA GLU A 71 10.37 -2.25 28.33
C GLU A 71 11.82 -2.20 27.82
N LYS A 72 12.04 -2.31 26.50
CA LYS A 72 13.38 -2.12 25.91
C LYS A 72 13.96 -0.72 26.14
N GLY A 73 13.10 0.30 26.20
CA GLY A 73 13.50 1.64 26.66
C GLY A 73 13.95 1.66 28.12
N GLY A 74 13.20 1.00 29.01
CA GLY A 74 13.52 0.85 30.43
C GLY A 74 14.77 0.02 30.72
N GLU A 75 15.10 -0.95 29.85
CA GLU A 75 16.38 -1.67 29.84
C GLU A 75 17.58 -0.79 29.43
N GLY A 76 17.34 0.43 28.93
CA GLY A 76 18.38 1.34 28.46
C GLY A 76 18.87 1.06 27.03
N VAL A 77 18.08 0.37 26.19
CA VAL A 77 18.42 0.17 24.78
C VAL A 77 18.43 1.53 24.07
N VAL A 78 19.54 1.86 23.41
CA VAL A 78 19.73 3.05 22.58
C VAL A 78 19.82 2.66 21.12
N TRP A 79 19.20 3.44 20.23
CA TRP A 79 19.26 3.24 18.78
C TRP A 79 20.61 3.66 18.19
N THR A 80 21.63 2.82 18.38
CA THR A 80 22.87 2.90 17.60
C THR A 80 22.62 2.43 16.15
N PRO A 81 23.52 2.70 15.19
CA PRO A 81 23.41 2.18 13.82
C PRO A 81 23.23 0.65 13.78
N GLU A 82 23.95 -0.09 14.61
CA GLU A 82 23.94 -1.55 14.67
C GLU A 82 22.63 -2.09 15.27
N ALA A 83 22.11 -1.39 16.29
CA ALA A 83 20.80 -1.70 16.88
C ALA A 83 19.66 -1.40 15.89
N LEU A 84 19.77 -0.31 15.13
CA LEU A 84 18.83 0.04 14.06
C LEU A 84 18.90 -0.96 12.90
N GLU A 85 20.08 -1.37 12.45
CA GLU A 85 20.24 -2.43 11.46
C GLU A 85 19.54 -3.72 11.91
N THR A 86 19.87 -4.19 13.11
CA THR A 86 19.32 -5.43 13.66
C THR A 86 17.79 -5.36 13.72
N PHE A 87 17.24 -4.24 14.19
CA PHE A 87 15.80 -4.04 14.30
C PHE A 87 15.12 -3.85 12.93
N LEU A 88 15.67 -3.07 12.01
CA LEU A 88 15.12 -2.81 10.68
C LEU A 88 15.06 -4.06 9.79
N ARG A 89 15.90 -5.08 10.04
CA ARG A 89 15.85 -6.37 9.35
C ARG A 89 14.69 -7.28 9.80
N ASN A 90 14.26 -7.22 11.07
CA ASN A 90 13.04 -7.90 11.55
C ASN A 90 12.51 -7.34 12.91
N PRO A 91 11.68 -6.28 12.92
CA PRO A 91 11.22 -5.65 14.16
C PRO A 91 10.48 -6.59 15.13
N ARG A 92 9.72 -7.55 14.60
CA ARG A 92 8.90 -8.50 15.38
C ARG A 92 9.73 -9.59 16.05
N GLN A 93 10.87 -9.96 15.48
CA GLN A 93 11.80 -10.92 16.07
C GLN A 93 12.68 -10.27 17.14
N ILE A 94 13.12 -9.02 16.92
CA ILE A 94 14.00 -8.30 17.84
C ILE A 94 13.24 -7.70 19.03
N VAL A 95 12.00 -7.24 18.82
CA VAL A 95 11.09 -6.82 19.90
C VAL A 95 9.74 -7.54 19.73
N PRO A 96 9.61 -8.79 20.22
CA PRO A 96 8.34 -9.52 20.24
C PRO A 96 7.23 -8.69 20.89
N GLY A 97 6.07 -8.58 20.23
CA GLY A 97 5.00 -7.69 20.68
C GLY A 97 5.24 -6.19 20.39
N THR A 98 6.17 -5.83 19.50
CA THR A 98 6.20 -4.48 18.92
C THR A 98 4.94 -4.18 18.11
N LYS A 99 4.45 -2.94 18.19
CA LYS A 99 3.37 -2.42 17.32
C LYS A 99 3.84 -2.15 15.89
N MET A 100 5.15 -2.11 15.64
CA MET A 100 5.71 -1.88 14.32
C MET A 100 5.54 -3.14 13.44
N ALA A 101 4.42 -3.20 12.72
CA ALA A 101 4.13 -4.24 11.74
C ALA A 101 4.89 -3.97 10.44
N PHE A 102 6.17 -4.38 10.39
CA PHE A 102 7.04 -4.24 9.23
C PHE A 102 7.77 -5.55 8.95
N ALA A 103 7.83 -5.97 7.68
CA ALA A 103 8.42 -7.24 7.25
C ALA A 103 9.97 -7.25 7.31
N GLY A 104 10.57 -6.07 7.38
CA GLY A 104 12.00 -5.85 7.57
C GLY A 104 12.81 -5.85 6.27
N LEU A 105 13.73 -4.90 6.15
CA LEU A 105 14.61 -4.72 4.98
C LEU A 105 15.52 -5.93 4.80
N LYS A 106 15.68 -6.41 3.55
CA LYS A 106 16.52 -7.57 3.23
C LYS A 106 17.92 -7.18 2.78
N GLN A 107 18.02 -6.22 1.86
CA GLN A 107 19.30 -5.81 1.27
C GLN A 107 20.12 -4.93 2.22
N ASP A 108 21.41 -5.24 2.35
CA ASP A 108 22.37 -4.50 3.18
C ASP A 108 22.52 -3.04 2.73
N ALA A 109 22.39 -2.80 1.43
CA ALA A 109 22.41 -1.46 0.84
C ALA A 109 21.24 -0.60 1.31
N ASP A 110 20.02 -1.16 1.34
CA ASP A 110 18.82 -0.45 1.79
C ASP A 110 18.82 -0.19 3.29
N VAL A 111 19.27 -1.17 4.09
CA VAL A 111 19.49 -0.98 5.54
C VAL A 111 20.47 0.16 5.79
N SER A 112 21.62 0.14 5.11
CA SER A 112 22.66 1.17 5.21
C SER A 112 22.16 2.55 4.77
N ALA A 113 21.42 2.62 3.65
CA ALA A 113 20.87 3.87 3.13
C ALA A 113 19.80 4.47 4.05
N VAL A 114 18.90 3.64 4.60
CA VAL A 114 17.90 4.08 5.58
C VAL A 114 18.55 4.59 6.87
N ILE A 115 19.59 3.92 7.38
CA ILE A 115 20.31 4.35 8.58
C ILE A 115 21.08 5.66 8.32
N GLY A 116 21.76 5.79 7.18
CA GLY A 116 22.44 7.03 6.80
C GLY A 116 21.48 8.22 6.65
N TYR A 117 20.33 7.98 6.01
CA TYR A 117 19.27 8.99 5.88
C TYR A 117 18.73 9.41 7.27
N LEU A 118 18.48 8.46 8.18
CA LEU A 118 18.04 8.74 9.55
C LEU A 118 19.11 9.45 10.41
N ALA A 119 20.39 9.15 10.20
CA ALA A 119 21.49 9.86 10.85
C ALA A 119 21.52 11.34 10.45
N SER A 120 21.20 11.68 9.18
CA SER A 120 21.16 13.07 8.71
C SER A 120 20.14 13.96 9.45
N TYR A 121 19.11 13.36 10.06
CA TYR A 121 18.12 14.05 10.92
C TYR A 121 18.38 13.85 12.43
N SER A 122 19.56 13.36 12.82
CA SER A 122 19.92 13.09 14.22
C SER A 122 21.03 14.00 14.78
N GLU A 123 21.75 14.73 13.93
CA GLU A 123 22.79 15.70 14.32
C GLU A 123 22.24 16.96 15.04
N THR A 124 20.92 17.18 15.05
CA THR A 124 20.26 18.37 15.64
C THR A 124 19.48 18.07 16.92
N GLY A 125 20.15 17.63 17.98
CA GLY A 125 19.56 17.68 19.33
C GLY A 125 20.03 16.68 20.39
N GLY A 126 21.34 16.55 20.62
CA GLY A 126 21.90 15.68 21.66
C GLY A 126 22.45 16.40 22.89
N ASN A 127 21.61 16.94 23.78
CA ASN A 127 21.97 17.19 25.19
C ASN A 127 20.76 17.63 26.04
N GLY A 128 20.68 17.12 27.27
CA GLY A 128 19.66 17.51 28.26
C GLY A 128 20.25 17.65 29.66
N ALA A 129 20.28 18.88 30.18
CA ALA A 129 20.54 19.25 31.58
C ALA A 129 20.01 20.67 31.84
N GLY A 130 19.80 21.05 33.09
CA GLY A 130 19.22 22.34 33.50
C GLY A 130 20.18 23.55 33.41
N ASP A 131 19.84 24.70 34.02
CA ASP A 131 18.79 24.91 35.03
C ASP A 131 18.46 26.40 35.27
N GLN A 132 17.23 26.70 35.74
CA GLN A 132 16.74 27.93 36.44
C GLN A 132 16.99 29.34 35.81
N ASP A 133 16.23 30.41 36.09
CA ASP A 133 15.09 30.71 37.00
C ASP A 133 14.13 31.72 36.25
N ALA A 134 13.03 32.32 36.74
CA ALA A 134 12.55 32.54 38.11
C ALA A 134 11.02 32.70 38.29
N SER A 135 10.61 32.42 39.53
CA SER A 135 9.37 32.77 40.25
C SER A 135 8.63 34.07 39.88
N ALA A 136 7.29 33.99 39.75
CA ALA A 136 6.35 34.80 40.56
C ALA A 136 4.86 34.34 40.52
N THR A 137 4.31 33.99 41.70
CA THR A 137 2.91 34.17 42.18
C THR A 137 1.66 33.65 41.42
N SER A 138 0.67 33.23 42.22
CA SER A 138 -0.76 32.98 41.92
C SER A 138 -1.42 34.13 41.11
N ASP A 139 -2.41 33.87 40.25
CA ASP A 139 -3.75 33.40 40.65
C ASP A 139 -4.52 32.65 39.53
N GLY A 140 -5.77 32.26 39.81
CA GLY A 140 -6.59 31.40 38.93
C GLY A 140 -7.29 32.08 37.72
N ALA A 141 -8.25 31.32 37.16
CA ALA A 141 -9.04 31.56 35.94
C ALA A 141 -8.36 31.23 34.60
N THR A 142 -8.86 30.16 33.96
CA THR A 142 -8.45 29.69 32.62
C THR A 142 -8.86 30.67 31.51
N PRO A 143 -7.94 31.22 30.71
CA PRO A 143 -8.27 31.83 29.43
C PRO A 143 -8.35 30.76 28.36
N ALA A 144 -9.47 30.66 27.64
CA ALA A 144 -9.57 29.83 26.45
C ALA A 144 -8.76 30.48 25.32
N VAL A 145 -7.54 30.01 25.08
CA VAL A 145 -6.69 30.51 23.98
C VAL A 145 -7.19 29.95 22.65
N THR A 146 -8.03 30.75 21.98
CA THR A 146 -8.39 30.55 20.57
C THR A 146 -7.13 30.35 19.72
N PRO A 147 -7.04 29.32 18.86
CA PRO A 147 -5.90 29.17 17.97
C PRO A 147 -5.75 30.41 17.09
N ALA A 148 -4.59 31.06 17.13
CA ALA A 148 -4.28 32.15 16.22
C ALA A 148 -4.33 31.61 14.79
N ALA A 149 -5.28 32.11 13.99
CA ALA A 149 -5.45 31.63 12.63
C ALA A 149 -4.19 31.94 11.81
N ALA A 150 -3.53 30.90 11.32
CA ALA A 150 -2.55 31.03 10.24
C ALA A 150 -3.15 31.88 9.11
N PRO A 151 -2.35 32.72 8.42
CA PRO A 151 -2.86 33.65 7.43
C PRO A 151 -3.64 32.89 6.35
N ARG A 152 -4.97 33.02 6.39
CA ARG A 152 -5.86 32.40 5.42
C ARG A 152 -5.65 33.10 4.09
N SER A 153 -4.78 32.50 3.26
CA SER A 153 -4.69 32.82 1.85
C SER A 153 -6.09 32.85 1.25
N GLY A 154 -6.36 33.85 0.42
CA GLY A 154 -7.69 34.48 0.32
C GLY A 154 -8.85 33.52 0.10
N VAL A 155 -10.01 33.85 0.70
CA VAL A 155 -11.26 33.11 0.53
C VAL A 155 -11.53 32.86 -0.96
N VAL A 156 -11.60 31.59 -1.37
CA VAL A 156 -11.84 31.17 -2.76
C VAL A 156 -13.32 31.38 -3.13
N THR A 157 -13.69 32.65 -3.23
CA THR A 157 -14.81 33.16 -4.00
C THR A 157 -14.22 33.67 -5.31
N GLN A 158 -14.52 33.10 -6.48
CA GLN A 158 -15.85 32.66 -6.92
C GLN A 158 -15.82 31.30 -7.63
N THR A 159 -16.57 30.29 -7.14
CA THR A 159 -16.81 29.05 -7.88
C THR A 159 -18.00 29.22 -8.82
N ARG A 160 -17.79 29.77 -10.04
CA ARG A 160 -18.82 29.85 -11.10
C ARG A 160 -18.26 29.86 -12.54
N VAL A 161 -17.76 28.73 -13.03
CA VAL A 161 -17.77 28.43 -14.48
C VAL A 161 -18.10 26.95 -14.70
N GLY A 162 -19.35 26.64 -15.05
CA GLY A 162 -19.76 25.27 -15.36
C GLY A 162 -21.23 25.16 -15.80
N GLY A 163 -21.44 24.87 -17.08
CA GLY A 163 -22.73 24.49 -17.67
C GLY A 163 -23.94 25.36 -17.31
N VAL A 164 -25.11 24.72 -17.26
CA VAL A 164 -26.41 25.36 -16.97
C VAL A 164 -26.51 25.82 -15.51
N TYR A 165 -26.02 25.00 -14.57
CA TYR A 165 -26.21 25.20 -13.13
C TYR A 165 -25.14 26.07 -12.45
N ARG A 166 -24.07 26.45 -13.16
CA ARG A 166 -22.95 27.29 -12.66
C ARG A 166 -22.23 26.71 -11.44
N LEU A 167 -22.11 25.38 -11.38
CA LEU A 167 -21.37 24.66 -10.35
C LEU A 167 -20.03 24.13 -10.91
N GLY A 168 -19.03 24.02 -10.03
CA GLY A 168 -17.70 23.49 -10.37
C GLY A 168 -16.85 24.40 -11.26
N ARG A 169 -15.85 23.75 -11.88
CA ARG A 169 -14.93 24.26 -12.91
C ARG A 169 -14.52 23.10 -13.82
N ALA A 170 -13.83 23.38 -14.92
CA ALA A 170 -13.12 22.34 -15.66
C ALA A 170 -12.01 21.70 -14.79
N ALA A 171 -11.80 20.40 -14.95
CA ALA A 171 -10.59 19.73 -14.49
C ALA A 171 -9.39 20.17 -15.35
N THR A 172 -8.21 20.27 -14.75
CA THR A 172 -6.97 20.53 -15.47
C THR A 172 -6.35 19.22 -15.97
N ALA A 173 -5.53 19.28 -17.01
CA ALA A 173 -4.87 18.09 -17.57
C ALA A 173 -4.08 17.30 -16.50
N ASN A 174 -3.41 17.99 -15.57
CA ASN A 174 -2.64 17.37 -14.48
C ASN A 174 -3.54 16.67 -13.45
N GLU A 175 -4.76 17.16 -13.20
CA GLU A 175 -5.70 16.52 -12.29
C GLU A 175 -6.33 15.28 -12.93
N ILE A 176 -6.60 15.32 -14.24
CA ILE A 176 -7.04 14.17 -15.01
C ILE A 176 -5.92 13.11 -15.00
N ALA A 177 -4.70 13.45 -15.45
CA ALA A 177 -3.57 12.52 -15.50
C ALA A 177 -3.13 11.92 -14.14
N ALA A 178 -3.55 12.50 -13.02
CA ALA A 178 -3.27 11.98 -11.67
C ALA A 178 -4.38 11.08 -11.08
N TRP A 179 -5.53 10.96 -11.75
CA TRP A 179 -6.71 10.18 -11.30
C TRP A 179 -7.21 9.19 -12.36
N ASP A 180 -7.16 9.62 -13.62
CA ASP A 180 -7.53 8.90 -14.84
C ASP A 180 -6.33 8.04 -15.28
N VAL A 181 -6.11 6.98 -14.50
CA VAL A 181 -5.03 5.99 -14.67
C VAL A 181 -5.58 4.62 -15.09
N ASP A 182 -6.78 4.60 -15.68
CA ASP A 182 -7.44 3.38 -16.15
C ASP A 182 -6.65 2.69 -17.26
N VAL A 183 -6.70 1.35 -17.30
CA VAL A 183 -6.13 0.58 -18.42
C VAL A 183 -7.19 -0.36 -18.98
N ARG A 184 -7.58 -0.10 -20.23
CA ARG A 184 -8.65 -0.82 -20.94
C ARG A 184 -8.11 -2.03 -21.71
N PRO A 185 -8.95 -3.01 -22.07
CA PRO A 185 -8.52 -4.20 -22.81
C PRO A 185 -7.90 -3.92 -24.18
N ASP A 186 -8.18 -2.75 -24.79
CA ASP A 186 -7.57 -2.27 -26.03
C ASP A 186 -6.21 -1.58 -25.85
N GLY A 187 -5.68 -1.56 -24.61
CA GLY A 187 -4.43 -0.87 -24.25
C GLY A 187 -4.59 0.64 -24.06
N ALA A 188 -5.78 1.21 -24.20
CA ALA A 188 -5.99 2.63 -23.91
C ALA A 188 -5.73 2.92 -22.42
N GLY A 189 -4.84 3.88 -22.16
CA GLY A 189 -4.39 4.27 -20.83
C GLY A 189 -3.04 3.69 -20.39
N LEU A 190 -2.44 2.77 -21.16
CA LEU A 190 -1.10 2.24 -20.87
C LEU A 190 -0.03 3.37 -20.83
N PRO A 191 0.73 3.50 -19.73
CA PRO A 191 1.88 4.40 -19.66
C PRO A 191 3.06 3.85 -20.48
N GLU A 192 4.00 4.72 -20.86
CA GLU A 192 5.29 4.27 -21.39
C GLU A 192 6.04 3.49 -20.30
N GLY A 193 6.64 2.35 -20.65
CA GLY A 193 7.42 1.54 -19.70
C GLY A 193 7.58 0.09 -20.13
N SER A 194 8.41 -0.65 -19.38
CA SER A 194 8.65 -2.09 -19.58
C SER A 194 9.23 -2.76 -18.34
N GLY A 195 9.11 -4.08 -18.23
CA GLY A 195 9.74 -4.88 -17.17
C GLY A 195 9.82 -6.36 -17.51
N SER A 196 10.87 -7.04 -17.05
CA SER A 196 11.06 -8.48 -17.28
C SER A 196 10.40 -9.35 -16.21
N VAL A 197 10.20 -10.63 -16.53
CA VAL A 197 9.81 -11.68 -15.56
C VAL A 197 10.80 -11.71 -14.37
N SER A 198 12.11 -11.61 -14.63
CA SER A 198 13.14 -11.66 -13.59
C SER A 198 13.18 -10.42 -12.66
N ASP A 199 12.93 -9.22 -13.19
CA ASP A 199 12.72 -8.01 -12.37
C ASP A 199 11.44 -8.15 -11.53
N GLY A 200 10.42 -8.78 -12.11
CA GLY A 200 9.13 -9.04 -11.49
C GLY A 200 9.22 -10.00 -10.31
N ASP A 201 9.95 -11.11 -10.43
CA ASP A 201 10.19 -12.07 -9.34
C ASP A 201 10.87 -11.38 -8.13
N ALA A 202 11.97 -10.66 -8.38
CA ALA A 202 12.71 -9.97 -7.33
C ALA A 202 11.82 -8.97 -6.56
N LEU A 203 10.98 -8.22 -7.28
CA LEU A 203 10.04 -7.26 -6.69
C LEU A 203 8.85 -7.94 -6.00
N PHE A 204 8.35 -9.04 -6.56
CA PHE A 204 7.25 -9.84 -6.00
C PHE A 204 7.66 -10.50 -4.67
N GLN A 205 8.87 -11.06 -4.60
CA GLN A 205 9.43 -11.61 -3.36
C GLN A 205 9.61 -10.55 -2.26
N GLU A 206 9.96 -9.31 -2.63
CA GLU A 206 10.09 -8.20 -1.67
C GLU A 206 8.71 -7.70 -1.17
N GLN A 207 7.76 -7.47 -2.06
CA GLN A 207 6.57 -6.65 -1.78
C GLN A 207 5.22 -7.38 -1.82
N CYS A 208 5.16 -8.60 -2.37
CA CYS A 208 3.90 -9.34 -2.60
C CYS A 208 3.87 -10.71 -1.88
N ALA A 209 4.98 -11.44 -1.87
CA ALA A 209 5.03 -12.84 -1.45
C ALA A 209 4.66 -13.10 0.03
N VAL A 210 4.81 -12.09 0.89
CA VAL A 210 4.38 -12.14 2.30
C VAL A 210 2.86 -12.41 2.48
N CYS A 211 2.06 -12.09 1.45
CA CYS A 211 0.64 -12.42 1.38
C CYS A 211 0.35 -13.45 0.28
N HIS A 212 0.98 -13.30 -0.89
CA HIS A 212 0.62 -14.07 -2.09
C HIS A 212 1.48 -15.32 -2.34
N GLY A 213 2.39 -15.68 -1.43
CA GLY A 213 3.27 -16.84 -1.58
C GLY A 213 4.46 -16.56 -2.52
N VAL A 214 5.42 -17.47 -2.61
CA VAL A 214 6.66 -17.24 -3.40
C VAL A 214 6.54 -17.62 -4.88
N PHE A 215 5.43 -18.24 -5.24
CA PHE A 215 5.01 -18.66 -6.58
C PHE A 215 3.59 -18.18 -6.90
N ALA A 216 3.16 -17.09 -6.24
CA ALA A 216 1.82 -16.50 -6.37
C ALA A 216 0.65 -17.44 -5.94
N GLU A 217 0.97 -18.46 -5.13
CA GLU A 217 0.10 -19.55 -4.65
C GLU A 217 -0.81 -19.21 -3.46
N GLY A 218 -0.60 -18.05 -2.82
CA GLY A 218 -1.37 -17.56 -1.67
C GLY A 218 -0.90 -18.10 -0.30
N VAL A 219 -0.94 -17.25 0.74
CA VAL A 219 -0.61 -17.62 2.13
C VAL A 219 -1.83 -17.47 3.04
N ASP A 220 -2.07 -18.45 3.91
CA ASP A 220 -3.18 -18.55 4.88
C ASP A 220 -4.59 -18.43 4.27
N ARG A 221 -5.03 -17.20 3.99
CA ARG A 221 -6.33 -16.82 3.41
C ARG A 221 -6.24 -15.60 2.50
N TRP A 222 -5.03 -15.17 2.12
CA TRP A 222 -4.84 -14.16 1.09
C TRP A 222 -5.13 -14.74 -0.30
N PRO A 223 -5.48 -13.90 -1.29
CA PRO A 223 -5.83 -14.39 -2.63
C PRO A 223 -4.68 -15.16 -3.30
N VAL A 224 -5.02 -16.34 -3.82
CA VAL A 224 -4.23 -17.07 -4.81
C VAL A 224 -4.25 -16.28 -6.13
N LEU A 225 -3.08 -16.04 -6.74
CA LEU A 225 -2.97 -15.29 -8.00
C LEU A 225 -2.58 -16.18 -9.18
N ALA A 226 -2.01 -17.36 -8.92
CA ALA A 226 -1.62 -18.36 -9.91
C ALA A 226 -2.18 -19.77 -9.61
N GLY A 227 -2.45 -20.55 -10.66
CA GLY A 227 -3.00 -21.90 -10.55
C GLY A 227 -4.52 -21.98 -10.78
N GLY A 228 -5.13 -23.12 -10.49
CA GLY A 228 -6.59 -23.31 -10.60
C GLY A 228 -7.14 -23.51 -12.02
N GLN A 229 -6.27 -23.70 -13.02
CA GLN A 229 -6.65 -24.08 -14.38
C GLN A 229 -7.56 -25.34 -14.36
N ASP A 230 -8.49 -25.41 -15.33
CA ASP A 230 -9.54 -26.43 -15.46
C ASP A 230 -10.54 -26.57 -14.29
N THR A 231 -10.33 -25.94 -13.13
CA THR A 231 -11.22 -26.08 -11.95
C THR A 231 -12.57 -25.37 -12.07
N LEU A 232 -12.84 -24.59 -13.12
CA LEU A 232 -14.01 -23.71 -13.21
C LEU A 232 -15.38 -24.43 -13.13
N THR A 233 -15.42 -25.75 -13.37
CA THR A 233 -16.63 -26.59 -13.25
C THR A 233 -16.70 -27.44 -11.99
N ASP A 234 -15.73 -27.33 -11.08
CA ASP A 234 -15.73 -28.08 -9.81
C ASP A 234 -16.74 -27.51 -8.80
N ASP A 235 -17.10 -28.31 -7.78
CA ASP A 235 -17.92 -27.88 -6.63
C ASP A 235 -17.31 -26.66 -5.88
N ARG A 236 -15.99 -26.46 -6.02
CA ARG A 236 -15.23 -25.31 -5.50
C ARG A 236 -14.13 -24.92 -6.50
N PRO A 237 -14.40 -24.01 -7.44
CA PRO A 237 -13.41 -23.54 -8.41
C PRO A 237 -12.40 -22.58 -7.76
N GLU A 238 -11.12 -22.70 -8.09
CA GLU A 238 -10.07 -21.77 -7.65
C GLU A 238 -9.80 -20.75 -8.79
N LYS A 239 -10.24 -19.51 -8.58
CA LYS A 239 -10.35 -18.47 -9.61
C LYS A 239 -9.23 -17.45 -9.52
N THR A 240 -8.22 -17.61 -10.37
CA THR A 240 -6.97 -16.85 -10.38
C THR A 240 -6.86 -15.98 -11.65
N ILE A 241 -5.71 -15.34 -11.85
CA ILE A 241 -5.44 -14.58 -13.08
C ILE A 241 -5.47 -15.52 -14.31
N GLY A 242 -4.73 -16.64 -14.27
CA GLY A 242 -4.66 -17.58 -15.39
C GLY A 242 -5.90 -18.46 -15.57
N SER A 243 -6.60 -18.81 -14.49
CA SER A 243 -7.78 -19.67 -14.58
C SER A 243 -9.08 -18.93 -14.89
N TYR A 244 -9.20 -17.64 -14.54
CA TYR A 244 -10.49 -16.94 -14.57
C TYR A 244 -10.47 -15.52 -15.16
N TRP A 245 -9.39 -14.74 -15.09
CA TRP A 245 -9.45 -13.34 -15.51
C TRP A 245 -9.44 -13.20 -17.05
N PRO A 246 -10.22 -12.27 -17.63
CA PRO A 246 -10.29 -12.13 -19.09
C PRO A 246 -9.19 -11.24 -19.67
N TYR A 247 -8.80 -10.15 -19.00
CA TYR A 247 -7.96 -9.12 -19.59
C TYR A 247 -6.72 -8.81 -18.75
N LEU A 248 -5.55 -8.78 -19.40
CA LEU A 248 -4.29 -8.36 -18.76
C LEU A 248 -4.35 -6.90 -18.27
N SER A 249 -5.14 -6.05 -18.93
CA SER A 249 -5.33 -4.65 -18.54
C SER A 249 -5.87 -4.50 -17.11
N THR A 250 -6.75 -5.42 -16.69
CA THR A 250 -7.30 -5.45 -15.33
C THR A 250 -6.23 -5.82 -14.29
N VAL A 251 -5.28 -6.69 -14.64
CA VAL A 251 -4.13 -7.02 -13.78
C VAL A 251 -3.25 -5.78 -13.58
N TYR A 252 -2.89 -5.10 -14.68
CA TYR A 252 -2.02 -3.93 -14.65
C TYR A 252 -2.64 -2.74 -13.88
N ASP A 253 -3.87 -2.33 -14.21
CA ASP A 253 -4.58 -1.24 -13.50
C ASP A 253 -4.74 -1.58 -12.01
N TYR A 254 -5.17 -2.79 -11.67
CA TYR A 254 -5.38 -3.18 -10.28
C TYR A 254 -4.08 -3.17 -9.47
N ILE A 255 -2.96 -3.67 -10.01
CA ILE A 255 -1.67 -3.61 -9.33
C ILE A 255 -1.23 -2.14 -9.14
N ARG A 256 -1.26 -1.34 -10.22
CA ARG A 256 -0.87 0.08 -10.22
C ARG A 256 -1.68 0.94 -9.23
N ARG A 257 -2.98 0.66 -9.12
CA ARG A 257 -3.96 1.46 -8.36
C ARG A 257 -4.15 0.97 -6.92
N ALA A 258 -4.06 -0.33 -6.65
CA ALA A 258 -4.49 -0.92 -5.38
C ALA A 258 -3.41 -1.71 -4.62
N MET A 259 -2.23 -1.96 -5.21
CA MET A 259 -1.16 -2.75 -4.60
C MET A 259 0.14 -1.97 -4.39
N PRO A 260 1.01 -2.40 -3.45
CA PRO A 260 0.79 -3.45 -2.44
C PRO A 260 -0.31 -3.09 -1.42
N TYR A 261 -1.00 -4.09 -0.85
CA TYR A 261 -2.09 -3.83 0.11
C TYR A 261 -1.57 -3.09 1.35
N GLY A 262 -2.16 -1.91 1.61
CA GLY A 262 -1.71 -0.99 2.67
C GLY A 262 -0.63 0.02 2.25
N ASN A 263 -0.11 -0.07 1.03
CA ASN A 263 0.89 0.85 0.45
C ASN A 263 0.63 1.13 -1.05
N ALA A 264 -0.64 1.19 -1.46
CA ALA A 264 -1.05 1.39 -2.84
C ALA A 264 -0.48 2.69 -3.46
N HIS A 265 -0.30 2.70 -4.79
CA HIS A 265 0.38 3.76 -5.55
C HIS A 265 1.87 3.97 -5.19
N SER A 266 2.58 2.95 -4.65
CA SER A 266 4.02 3.04 -4.37
C SER A 266 4.94 2.59 -5.50
N LEU A 267 4.38 1.91 -6.50
CA LEU A 267 5.09 1.29 -7.63
C LEU A 267 5.29 2.31 -8.76
N SER A 268 6.38 2.18 -9.53
CA SER A 268 6.54 2.85 -10.83
C SER A 268 5.75 2.12 -11.93
N ASP A 269 5.60 2.75 -13.10
CA ASP A 269 4.91 2.10 -14.21
C ASP A 269 5.71 0.88 -14.75
N ASP A 270 7.05 0.93 -14.70
CA ASP A 270 7.96 -0.20 -14.99
C ASP A 270 7.86 -1.32 -13.94
N ASP A 271 7.77 -0.98 -12.64
CA ASP A 271 7.56 -1.93 -11.54
C ASP A 271 6.29 -2.76 -11.78
N VAL A 272 5.22 -2.12 -12.26
CA VAL A 272 3.95 -2.79 -12.58
C VAL A 272 4.07 -3.65 -13.85
N TYR A 273 4.80 -3.22 -14.88
CA TYR A 273 5.08 -4.08 -16.05
C TYR A 273 5.84 -5.34 -15.63
N ALA A 274 6.87 -5.21 -14.80
CA ALA A 274 7.66 -6.34 -14.28
C ALA A 274 6.81 -7.33 -13.47
N LEU A 275 6.03 -6.83 -12.48
CA LEU A 275 5.11 -7.66 -11.69
C LEU A 275 4.05 -8.36 -12.57
N THR A 276 3.57 -7.68 -13.61
CA THR A 276 2.61 -8.24 -14.56
C THR A 276 3.25 -9.33 -15.43
N ALA A 277 4.50 -9.14 -15.89
CA ALA A 277 5.26 -10.15 -16.61
C ALA A 277 5.49 -11.41 -15.77
N TYR A 278 5.91 -11.26 -14.51
CA TYR A 278 6.05 -12.38 -13.58
C TYR A 278 4.73 -13.11 -13.33
N LEU A 279 3.61 -12.40 -13.16
CA LEU A 279 2.29 -13.03 -12.98
C LEU A 279 1.77 -13.74 -14.23
N LEU A 280 2.18 -13.34 -15.44
CA LEU A 280 1.95 -14.11 -16.67
C LEU A 280 2.76 -15.41 -16.67
N TYR A 281 4.04 -15.34 -16.28
CA TYR A 281 4.93 -16.50 -16.19
C TYR A 281 4.43 -17.53 -15.17
N MET A 282 4.07 -17.09 -13.96
CA MET A 282 3.52 -17.98 -12.93
C MET A 282 2.16 -18.60 -13.28
N ASN A 283 1.49 -18.13 -14.34
CA ASN A 283 0.23 -18.68 -14.84
C ASN A 283 0.38 -19.47 -16.15
N ASP A 284 1.61 -19.79 -16.57
CA ASP A 284 1.96 -20.46 -17.84
C ASP A 284 1.48 -19.73 -19.11
N VAL A 285 1.21 -18.42 -19.02
CA VAL A 285 0.77 -17.60 -20.17
C VAL A 285 1.96 -17.13 -21.02
N VAL A 286 3.15 -16.99 -20.41
CA VAL A 286 4.44 -16.84 -21.08
C VAL A 286 5.44 -17.83 -20.47
N THR A 287 6.27 -18.46 -21.30
CA THR A 287 7.17 -19.55 -20.84
C THR A 287 8.63 -19.14 -20.67
N GLU A 288 9.03 -17.97 -21.17
CA GLU A 288 10.43 -17.54 -21.20
C GLU A 288 10.77 -16.64 -20.00
N GLU A 289 11.83 -16.98 -19.26
CA GLU A 289 12.29 -16.25 -18.06
C GLU A 289 12.89 -14.86 -18.40
N ASP A 290 13.32 -14.66 -19.65
CA ASP A 290 13.78 -13.38 -20.18
C ASP A 290 12.69 -12.57 -20.90
N PHE A 291 11.42 -13.00 -20.83
CA PHE A 291 10.30 -12.26 -21.40
C PHE A 291 10.18 -10.86 -20.77
N VAL A 292 10.02 -9.85 -21.62
CA VAL A 292 9.79 -8.45 -21.25
C VAL A 292 8.39 -8.03 -21.70
N LEU A 293 7.56 -7.64 -20.74
CA LEU A 293 6.29 -6.97 -21.03
C LEU A 293 6.56 -5.47 -21.19
N SER A 294 6.02 -4.86 -22.23
CA SER A 294 6.08 -3.42 -22.46
C SER A 294 4.79 -2.91 -23.07
N LYS A 295 4.65 -1.59 -23.17
CA LYS A 295 3.50 -0.94 -23.82
C LYS A 295 3.25 -1.46 -25.25
N GLU A 296 4.30 -1.78 -26.00
CA GLU A 296 4.24 -2.19 -27.40
C GLU A 296 3.66 -3.60 -27.60
N ASN A 297 3.93 -4.54 -26.69
CA ASN A 297 3.47 -5.94 -26.82
C ASN A 297 2.31 -6.31 -25.88
N PHE A 298 1.91 -5.43 -24.96
CA PHE A 298 0.88 -5.69 -23.95
C PHE A 298 -0.44 -6.24 -24.52
N THR A 299 -0.89 -5.70 -25.67
CA THR A 299 -2.17 -6.07 -26.31
C THR A 299 -2.06 -7.31 -27.20
N GLU A 300 -0.86 -7.86 -27.40
CA GLU A 300 -0.65 -9.15 -28.08
C GLU A 300 -0.92 -10.33 -27.13
N ILE A 301 -0.85 -10.11 -25.80
CA ILE A 301 -1.11 -11.11 -24.77
C ILE A 301 -2.62 -11.27 -24.53
N ARG A 302 -3.09 -12.52 -24.50
CA ARG A 302 -4.49 -12.92 -24.30
C ARG A 302 -4.55 -13.85 -23.11
N LEU A 303 -5.49 -13.67 -22.17
CA LEU A 303 -5.62 -14.57 -21.01
C LEU A 303 -6.50 -15.79 -21.38
N PRO A 304 -6.28 -16.97 -20.77
CA PRO A 304 -6.95 -18.21 -21.19
C PRO A 304 -8.48 -18.19 -21.11
N ASN A 305 -9.06 -17.31 -20.29
CA ASN A 305 -10.49 -17.25 -20.03
C ASN A 305 -11.20 -16.04 -20.68
N GLU A 306 -10.57 -15.34 -21.62
CA GLU A 306 -11.08 -14.07 -22.18
C GLU A 306 -12.45 -14.20 -22.86
N ASP A 307 -12.64 -15.20 -23.72
CA ASP A 307 -13.87 -15.39 -24.50
C ASP A 307 -15.05 -15.97 -23.68
N ASN A 308 -14.84 -16.31 -22.40
CA ASN A 308 -15.81 -17.03 -21.56
C ASN A 308 -16.67 -16.11 -20.67
N PHE A 309 -16.62 -14.80 -20.87
CA PHE A 309 -17.51 -13.83 -20.22
C PHE A 309 -18.62 -13.37 -21.17
N ILE A 310 -19.85 -13.33 -20.65
CA ILE A 310 -21.04 -12.90 -21.38
C ILE A 310 -21.75 -11.78 -20.61
N ASP A 311 -22.50 -10.95 -21.34
CA ASP A 311 -23.47 -10.03 -20.74
C ASP A 311 -24.55 -10.80 -19.95
N ASP A 312 -25.22 -10.10 -19.04
CA ASP A 312 -26.24 -10.67 -18.16
C ASP A 312 -27.49 -11.13 -18.92
N THR A 313 -27.57 -12.44 -19.22
CA THR A 313 -28.71 -13.07 -19.93
C THR A 313 -29.94 -13.34 -19.07
N ARG A 314 -29.96 -12.95 -17.78
CA ARG A 314 -31.14 -13.13 -16.91
C ARG A 314 -32.44 -12.51 -17.48
N PRO A 315 -32.44 -11.42 -18.27
CA PRO A 315 -33.64 -10.91 -18.94
C PRO A 315 -34.21 -11.84 -20.03
N GLU A 316 -33.42 -12.77 -20.56
CA GLU A 316 -33.81 -13.74 -21.60
C GLU A 316 -34.22 -15.11 -21.02
N GLU A 317 -33.66 -15.45 -19.86
CA GLU A 317 -33.84 -16.73 -19.16
C GLU A 317 -35.28 -16.95 -18.61
N PRO A 318 -36.01 -18.01 -19.02
CA PRO A 318 -37.42 -18.22 -18.65
C PRO A 318 -37.71 -18.31 -17.14
N GLN A 319 -36.76 -18.74 -16.32
CA GLN A 319 -36.89 -18.81 -14.86
C GLN A 319 -36.80 -17.44 -14.15
N TYR A 320 -36.35 -16.39 -14.84
CA TYR A 320 -36.33 -15.01 -14.33
C TYR A 320 -37.38 -14.11 -14.99
N HIS A 321 -38.05 -14.59 -16.05
CA HIS A 321 -39.29 -14.00 -16.56
C HIS A 321 -40.38 -14.08 -15.48
N SER A 322 -41.32 -13.14 -15.49
CA SER A 322 -42.48 -13.20 -14.58
C SER A 322 -43.39 -14.36 -14.99
N THR A 323 -43.33 -15.47 -14.24
CA THR A 323 -43.98 -16.76 -14.55
C THR A 323 -45.50 -16.79 -14.32
N GLY A 324 -46.13 -15.62 -14.11
CA GLY A 324 -47.56 -15.46 -13.85
C GLY A 324 -47.86 -15.00 -12.43
N GLU A 325 -49.12 -15.15 -12.00
CA GLU A 325 -49.49 -14.91 -10.60
C GLU A 325 -48.93 -16.04 -9.71
N PRO A 326 -48.39 -15.73 -8.51
CA PRO A 326 -47.89 -16.74 -7.60
C PRO A 326 -49.01 -17.65 -7.13
N CYS A 327 -48.71 -18.94 -6.95
CA CYS A 327 -49.67 -19.86 -6.38
C CYS A 327 -49.98 -19.50 -4.91
N MET A 328 -51.27 -19.45 -4.57
CA MET A 328 -51.77 -19.00 -3.27
C MET A 328 -52.30 -20.13 -2.36
N GLN A 329 -52.62 -21.31 -2.89
CA GLN A 329 -53.20 -22.45 -2.16
C GLN A 329 -52.73 -23.79 -2.77
N ASP A 330 -52.50 -24.80 -1.92
CA ASP A 330 -52.18 -26.20 -2.30
C ASP A 330 -51.04 -26.41 -3.30
N CYS A 331 -50.06 -25.49 -3.30
CA CYS A 331 -49.08 -25.30 -4.38
C CYS A 331 -48.09 -26.44 -4.63
N ILE A 332 -47.75 -27.23 -3.59
CA ILE A 332 -46.88 -28.41 -3.70
C ILE A 332 -47.49 -29.51 -2.84
N PRO A 333 -47.80 -30.70 -3.39
CA PRO A 333 -48.39 -31.79 -2.62
C PRO A 333 -47.36 -32.43 -1.68
N GLY A 334 -47.74 -32.62 -0.42
CA GLY A 334 -46.93 -33.27 0.61
C GLY A 334 -46.57 -32.35 1.78
N THR A 335 -45.72 -32.83 2.69
CA THR A 335 -45.25 -32.07 3.86
C THR A 335 -43.90 -31.42 3.58
N ALA A 336 -43.77 -30.12 3.89
CA ALA A 336 -42.49 -29.42 3.82
C ALA A 336 -41.44 -30.08 4.71
N ARG A 337 -40.24 -30.35 4.17
CA ARG A 337 -39.13 -31.00 4.87
C ARG A 337 -37.97 -30.03 5.03
N VAL A 338 -37.47 -29.88 6.26
CA VAL A 338 -36.22 -29.15 6.53
C VAL A 338 -35.04 -29.92 5.93
N VAL A 339 -34.30 -29.29 5.01
CA VAL A 339 -33.14 -29.91 4.33
C VAL A 339 -31.80 -29.49 4.92
N MET A 340 -31.70 -28.27 5.47
CA MET A 340 -30.51 -27.73 6.14
C MET A 340 -30.94 -26.88 7.35
N ARG A 341 -30.04 -26.67 8.31
CA ARG A 341 -30.22 -25.77 9.46
C ARG A 341 -28.89 -25.05 9.72
N ALA A 342 -28.89 -23.72 9.82
CA ALA A 342 -27.66 -22.94 10.00
C ALA A 342 -26.86 -23.32 11.26
N ARG A 343 -27.55 -23.69 12.35
CA ARG A 343 -26.98 -24.20 13.61
C ARG A 343 -26.19 -25.53 13.51
N ILE A 344 -26.05 -26.10 12.31
CA ILE A 344 -25.18 -27.25 12.04
C ILE A 344 -23.76 -26.80 11.70
N LEU A 345 -23.59 -25.58 11.16
CA LEU A 345 -22.29 -24.98 10.86
C LEU A 345 -21.80 -24.10 12.02
N ASP A 346 -22.73 -23.42 12.71
CA ASP A 346 -22.49 -22.62 13.92
C ASP A 346 -21.32 -21.61 13.82
N VAL A 347 -21.26 -20.90 12.70
CA VAL A 347 -20.26 -19.84 12.41
C VAL A 347 -20.79 -18.42 12.65
N THR A 348 -21.95 -18.28 13.29
CA THR A 348 -22.55 -16.99 13.64
C THR A 348 -22.02 -16.52 15.00
N PRO A 349 -21.47 -15.30 15.14
CA PRO A 349 -21.02 -14.80 16.44
C PRO A 349 -22.16 -14.74 17.47
N GLY A 350 -22.03 -15.50 18.55
CA GLY A 350 -22.99 -15.52 19.66
C GLY A 350 -22.92 -14.29 20.57
N SER A 351 -23.88 -14.19 21.49
CA SER A 351 -23.85 -13.22 22.59
C SER A 351 -23.02 -13.76 23.76
N VAL A 352 -22.66 -12.91 24.72
CA VAL A 352 -21.88 -13.31 25.92
C VAL A 352 -22.71 -14.14 26.92
N GLU A 353 -24.01 -14.30 26.66
CA GLU A 353 -24.96 -15.07 27.46
C GLU A 353 -25.31 -16.42 26.81
N ASP A 354 -24.68 -16.77 25.69
CA ASP A 354 -24.83 -18.04 24.98
C ASP A 354 -24.28 -19.20 25.85
N ASP A 355 -25.16 -20.11 26.26
CA ASP A 355 -24.90 -21.16 27.24
C ASP A 355 -24.18 -22.40 26.65
N GLY A 356 -23.58 -22.22 25.47
CA GLY A 356 -22.92 -23.27 24.69
C GLY A 356 -23.88 -24.04 23.77
N LEU A 357 -25.10 -23.52 23.55
CA LEU A 357 -26.10 -24.11 22.67
C LEU A 357 -26.23 -23.40 21.31
N GLY A 358 -25.61 -22.23 21.15
CA GLY A 358 -25.52 -21.47 19.91
C GLY A 358 -26.70 -20.52 19.69
N ALA A 359 -26.39 -19.27 19.37
CA ALA A 359 -27.34 -18.17 19.16
C ALA A 359 -28.43 -18.51 18.14
N GLY A 360 -29.59 -18.95 18.65
CA GLY A 360 -30.68 -19.52 17.86
C GLY A 360 -31.32 -20.77 18.49
N ALA A 361 -30.89 -21.19 19.68
CA ALA A 361 -31.59 -22.18 20.49
C ALA A 361 -33.04 -21.73 20.82
N VAL A 362 -33.99 -22.52 20.31
CA VAL A 362 -35.37 -22.60 20.79
C VAL A 362 -35.59 -24.08 21.11
N GLU A 363 -36.20 -24.37 22.26
CA GLU A 363 -36.40 -25.73 22.81
C GLU A 363 -37.16 -26.68 21.85
#